data_AF-A0A536DVV2-F1
#
_entry.id   AF-A0A536DVV2-F1
#
_cell.length_a   1.000
_cell.length_b   1.000
_cell.length_c   1.000
_cell.angle_alpha   90.00
_cell.angle_beta   90.00
_cell.angle_gamma   90.00
#
_symmetry.space_group_name_H-M   'P 1'
#
loop_
_entity.id
_entity.type
_entity.pdbx_description
1 polymer ?
#
loop_
_entity_poly.entity_id
_entity_poly.type
_entity_poly.pdbx_seq_one_letter_code
_entity_poly.pdbx_strand_id
1 'polypeptide(L)'
;MACCPSRPSKTSSCSSRPCTRGCPPMSPEPKTGVLCMAYGSPATEADIAAYYTHIRGGKRPSAEALEELTQRYRAINGSPLTEITRLQAHALSQKTGLPVFAGMKHAPPFIDEAANEARRAGVERLVGLPLAPHYARMSLGGYQRALQEAWDRELVFVPGFHDHPAFIRAVQGLLREALAEGRPERLFFTAHSLPAWIIATGDPYHDQLIKSCRLVASGEDLPDWEFAFQSASHTGEPWLGPDLLEAVERSGARDVLVCPIGFVADHLEILYDLDVEAQAFAREKGIRIRRTASFNARPEFIAALAEIVAGALVRVA
;
A
#
# COMPACT_ATOMS: atom_id res chain seq x y z
N MET A 1 67.00 6.00 -42.88
CA MET A 1 66.65 5.75 -44.30
C MET A 1 65.13 5.85 -44.38
N ALA A 2 64.61 7.04 -44.71
CA ALA A 2 64.23 7.45 -46.08
C ALA A 2 62.90 6.79 -46.48
N CYS A 3 61.85 7.44 -46.98
CA CYS A 3 61.56 8.83 -47.37
C CYS A 3 60.03 8.94 -47.54
N CYS A 4 59.44 10.12 -47.31
CA CYS A 4 58.18 10.49 -47.95
C CYS A 4 58.34 10.54 -49.48
N PRO A 5 57.24 10.47 -50.25
CA PRO A 5 56.77 11.73 -50.82
C PRO A 5 55.24 11.94 -50.84
N SER A 6 54.92 13.23 -50.71
CA SER A 6 53.75 14.06 -51.06
C SER A 6 52.74 13.60 -52.15
N ARG A 7 51.43 13.68 -51.79
CA ARG A 7 50.26 14.41 -52.39
C ARG A 7 50.10 14.51 -53.94
N PRO A 8 48.86 14.52 -54.50
CA PRO A 8 47.86 15.56 -54.19
C PRO A 8 46.37 15.18 -54.09
N SER A 9 45.68 16.13 -53.49
CA SER A 9 44.25 16.33 -53.28
C SER A 9 43.35 16.17 -54.51
N LYS A 10 42.23 15.47 -54.33
CA LYS A 10 40.97 15.76 -55.04
C LYS A 10 39.88 16.01 -54.01
N THR A 11 39.50 17.27 -53.88
CA THR A 11 38.30 17.73 -53.18
C THR A 11 37.08 17.39 -54.03
N SER A 12 36.30 16.38 -53.64
CA SER A 12 34.92 16.25 -54.10
C SER A 12 34.02 16.89 -53.03
N SER A 13 33.46 18.05 -53.36
CA SER A 13 32.45 18.71 -52.53
C SER A 13 31.19 17.85 -52.47
N CYS A 14 31.02 17.08 -51.39
CA CYS A 14 29.75 16.45 -51.09
C CYS A 14 28.81 17.54 -50.57
N SER A 15 27.82 17.93 -51.38
CA SER A 15 26.81 18.91 -51.00
C SER A 15 25.99 18.32 -49.85
N SER A 16 26.16 18.84 -48.65
CA SER A 16 25.32 18.54 -47.49
C SER A 16 23.93 19.15 -47.72
N ARG A 17 23.03 18.39 -48.34
CA ARG A 17 21.59 18.69 -48.24
C ARG A 17 21.16 18.34 -46.82
N PRO A 18 20.57 19.28 -46.05
CA PRO A 18 20.00 18.93 -44.77
C PRO A 18 18.84 17.97 -45.02
N CYS A 19 18.87 16.82 -44.34
CA CYS A 19 17.76 15.88 -44.35
C CYS A 19 16.59 16.54 -43.57
N THR A 20 15.68 17.22 -44.28
CA THR A 20 14.47 17.83 -43.70
C THR A 20 13.35 16.79 -43.50
N ARG A 21 13.69 15.54 -43.20
CA ARG A 21 12.69 14.56 -42.77
C ARG A 21 12.40 14.82 -41.30
N GLY A 22 11.42 15.67 -41.04
CA GLY A 22 10.85 15.83 -39.70
C GLY A 22 10.46 14.46 -39.16
N CYS A 23 10.91 14.14 -37.95
CA CYS A 23 10.30 13.07 -37.17
C CYS A 23 8.78 13.33 -37.15
N PRO A 24 7.94 12.30 -37.33
CA PRO A 24 6.51 12.47 -37.10
C PRO A 24 6.34 13.06 -35.69
N PRO A 25 5.45 14.06 -35.52
CA PRO A 25 5.16 14.58 -34.19
C PRO A 25 4.77 13.39 -33.31
N MET A 26 5.45 13.23 -32.18
CA MET A 26 5.04 12.23 -31.20
C MET A 26 3.57 12.51 -30.90
N SER A 27 2.74 11.47 -30.97
CA SER A 27 1.35 11.56 -30.54
C SER A 27 1.32 12.21 -29.15
N PRO A 28 0.42 13.18 -28.90
CA PRO A 28 0.37 13.83 -27.59
C PRO A 28 0.21 12.76 -26.51
N GLU A 29 0.98 12.87 -25.42
CA GLU A 29 0.87 11.91 -24.31
C GLU A 29 -0.57 11.89 -23.78
N PRO A 30 -1.14 10.70 -23.53
CA PRO A 30 -2.51 10.59 -23.06
C PRO A 30 -2.66 11.29 -21.71
N LYS A 31 -3.80 11.96 -21.51
CA LYS A 31 -4.09 12.61 -20.22
C LYS A 31 -4.11 11.54 -19.13
N THR A 32 -3.10 11.57 -18.26
CA THR A 32 -2.88 10.55 -17.24
C THR A 32 -3.51 10.96 -15.91
N GLY A 33 -4.15 10.02 -15.23
CA GLY A 33 -4.62 10.16 -13.85
C GLY A 33 -4.21 8.98 -12.99
N VAL A 34 -4.38 9.11 -11.67
CA VAL A 34 -4.11 8.04 -10.70
C VAL A 34 -5.40 7.72 -9.94
N LEU A 35 -5.68 6.45 -9.69
CA LEU A 35 -6.78 6.02 -8.81
C LEU A 35 -6.17 5.29 -7.61
N CYS A 36 -6.15 5.97 -6.47
CA CYS A 36 -5.79 5.41 -5.18
C CYS A 36 -6.92 4.49 -4.68
N MET A 37 -6.59 3.23 -4.43
CA MET A 37 -7.56 2.22 -3.99
C MET A 37 -7.31 1.75 -2.57
N ALA A 38 -8.33 1.76 -1.73
CA ALA A 38 -8.27 1.23 -0.37
C ALA A 38 -9.47 0.32 -0.07
N TYR A 39 -9.43 -0.36 1.08
CA TYR A 39 -10.45 -1.36 1.39
C TYR A 39 -11.83 -0.72 1.57
N GLY A 40 -11.83 0.48 2.15
CA GLY A 40 -13.03 1.22 2.51
C GLY A 40 -13.48 0.89 3.92
N SER A 41 -14.26 1.79 4.50
CA SER A 41 -14.86 1.64 5.82
C SER A 41 -16.29 2.18 5.78
N PRO A 42 -17.22 1.62 6.58
CA PRO A 42 -18.53 2.22 6.77
C PRO A 42 -18.36 3.64 7.30
N ALA A 43 -19.18 4.57 6.78
CA ALA A 43 -19.16 5.98 7.17
C ALA A 43 -19.88 6.19 8.51
N THR A 44 -20.93 5.41 8.75
CA THR A 44 -21.72 5.44 9.99
C THR A 44 -21.96 4.02 10.50
N GLU A 45 -22.40 3.92 11.76
CA GLU A 45 -22.79 2.64 12.35
C GLU A 45 -23.91 1.93 11.56
N ALA A 46 -24.85 2.70 11.01
CA ALA A 46 -25.94 2.16 10.21
C ALA A 46 -25.46 1.46 8.92
N ASP A 47 -24.27 1.82 8.42
CA ASP A 47 -23.69 1.27 7.20
C ASP A 47 -22.95 -0.06 7.43
N ILE A 48 -22.64 -0.42 8.70
CA ILE A 48 -21.81 -1.58 9.05
C ILE A 48 -22.41 -2.88 8.50
N ALA A 49 -23.73 -3.05 8.61
CA ALA A 49 -24.39 -4.26 8.13
C ALA A 49 -24.26 -4.45 6.61
N ALA A 50 -24.44 -3.38 5.84
CA ALA A 50 -24.31 -3.41 4.38
C ALA A 50 -22.85 -3.63 3.96
N TYR A 51 -21.93 -2.89 4.58
CA TYR A 51 -20.49 -3.04 4.40
C TYR A 51 -20.02 -4.47 4.66
N TYR A 52 -20.40 -5.05 5.81
CA TYR A 52 -19.95 -6.38 6.19
C TYR A 52 -20.56 -7.48 5.29
N THR A 53 -21.82 -7.29 4.87
CA THR A 53 -22.45 -8.17 3.87
C THR A 53 -21.70 -8.11 2.54
N HIS A 54 -21.26 -6.92 2.12
CA HIS A 54 -20.50 -6.75 0.88
C HIS A 54 -19.12 -7.42 0.93
N ILE A 55 -18.39 -7.29 2.05
CA ILE A 55 -17.12 -8.02 2.28
C ILE A 55 -17.32 -9.53 2.12
N ARG A 56 -18.43 -10.06 2.62
CA ARG A 56 -18.75 -11.49 2.60
C ARG A 56 -19.38 -11.96 1.29
N GLY A 57 -19.25 -11.19 0.21
CA GLY A 57 -19.78 -11.54 -1.11
C GLY A 57 -21.31 -11.64 -1.15
N GLY A 58 -22.00 -10.76 -0.42
CA GLY A 58 -23.46 -10.73 -0.34
C GLY A 58 -24.06 -11.60 0.77
N LYS A 59 -23.25 -12.40 1.47
CA LYS A 59 -23.73 -13.23 2.58
C LYS A 59 -23.82 -12.40 3.86
N ARG A 60 -25.04 -12.21 4.37
CA ARG A 60 -25.27 -11.46 5.62
C ARG A 60 -24.50 -12.12 6.78
N PRO A 61 -23.80 -11.35 7.64
CA PRO A 61 -23.18 -11.87 8.85
C PRO A 61 -24.25 -12.37 9.84
N SER A 62 -23.84 -13.25 10.77
CA SER A 62 -24.68 -13.59 11.94
C SER A 62 -24.90 -12.33 12.80
N ALA A 63 -25.96 -12.35 13.61
CA ALA A 63 -26.24 -11.24 14.54
C ALA A 63 -25.06 -11.01 15.51
N GLU A 64 -24.46 -12.08 16.01
CA GLU A 64 -23.28 -12.05 16.89
C GLU A 64 -22.08 -11.39 16.21
N ALA A 65 -21.72 -11.83 14.99
CA ALA A 65 -20.59 -11.27 14.27
C ALA A 65 -20.81 -9.79 13.88
N LEU A 66 -22.06 -9.42 13.57
CA LEU A 66 -22.40 -8.03 13.27
C LEU A 66 -22.30 -7.15 14.53
N GLU A 67 -22.81 -7.63 15.67
CA GLU A 67 -22.72 -6.92 16.94
C GLU A 67 -21.26 -6.77 17.39
N GLU A 68 -20.45 -7.82 17.27
CA GLU A 68 -19.02 -7.77 17.56
C GLU A 68 -18.34 -6.68 16.72
N LEU A 69 -18.49 -6.69 15.39
CA LEU A 69 -17.92 -5.68 14.52
C LEU A 69 -18.41 -4.26 14.87
N THR A 70 -19.70 -4.13 15.19
CA THR A 70 -20.30 -2.86 15.59
C THR A 70 -19.66 -2.32 16.87
N GLN A 71 -19.43 -3.16 17.87
CA GLN A 71 -18.74 -2.78 19.10
C GLN A 71 -17.31 -2.33 18.83
N ARG A 72 -16.58 -2.98 17.91
CA ARG A 72 -15.23 -2.56 17.53
C ARG A 72 -15.24 -1.14 16.92
N TYR A 73 -16.15 -0.85 16.00
CA TYR A 73 -16.29 0.49 15.43
C TYR A 73 -16.70 1.54 16.48
N ARG A 74 -17.60 1.21 17.41
CA ARG A 74 -17.99 2.10 18.50
C ARG A 74 -16.80 2.43 19.40
N ALA A 75 -15.96 1.44 19.73
CA ALA A 75 -14.80 1.63 20.59
C ALA A 75 -13.77 2.63 20.04
N ILE A 76 -13.73 2.80 18.71
CA ILE A 76 -12.81 3.73 18.04
C ILE A 76 -13.51 4.98 17.48
N ASN A 77 -14.81 5.15 17.74
CA ASN A 77 -15.66 6.23 17.21
C ASN A 77 -15.72 6.29 15.66
N GLY A 78 -15.82 5.12 15.02
CA GLY A 78 -15.75 4.99 13.56
C GLY A 78 -14.31 4.94 13.04
N SER A 79 -14.12 4.54 11.79
CA SER A 79 -12.78 4.45 11.18
C SER A 79 -12.51 5.61 10.24
N PRO A 80 -11.34 6.27 10.34
CA PRO A 80 -10.97 7.40 9.49
C PRO A 80 -10.46 6.98 8.10
N LEU A 81 -10.47 5.69 7.76
CA LEU A 81 -9.82 5.14 6.56
C LEU A 81 -10.20 5.86 5.26
N THR A 82 -11.50 6.06 5.02
CA THR A 82 -12.00 6.67 3.78
C THR A 82 -11.51 8.11 3.65
N GLU A 83 -11.51 8.87 4.75
CA GLU A 83 -11.04 10.25 4.75
C GLU A 83 -9.53 10.35 4.59
N ILE A 84 -8.77 9.50 5.29
CA ILE A 84 -7.31 9.40 5.12
C ILE A 84 -6.95 9.05 3.67
N THR A 85 -7.70 8.14 3.05
CA THR A 85 -7.48 7.76 1.64
C THR A 85 -7.69 8.94 0.70
N ARG A 86 -8.73 9.76 0.94
CA ARG A 86 -8.97 11.00 0.18
C ARG A 86 -7.87 12.03 0.40
N LEU A 87 -7.39 12.19 1.64
CA LEU A 87 -6.27 13.07 1.95
C LEU A 87 -4.98 12.60 1.26
N GLN A 88 -4.71 11.30 1.23
CA GLN A 88 -3.58 10.72 0.52
C GLN A 88 -3.68 10.99 -0.99
N ALA A 89 -4.86 10.76 -1.60
CA ALA A 89 -5.12 11.08 -3.00
C ALA A 89 -4.90 12.57 -3.30
N HIS A 90 -5.46 13.46 -2.48
CA HIS A 90 -5.30 14.90 -2.64
C HIS A 90 -3.84 15.34 -2.54
N ALA A 91 -3.11 14.88 -1.51
CA ALA A 91 -1.71 15.22 -1.33
C ALA A 91 -0.83 14.67 -2.47
N LEU A 92 -1.14 13.47 -2.97
CA LEU A 92 -0.46 12.89 -4.13
C LEU A 92 -0.73 13.70 -5.41
N SER A 93 -1.96 14.19 -5.59
CA SER A 93 -2.30 15.08 -6.70
C SER A 93 -1.47 16.37 -6.66
N GLN A 94 -1.36 17.02 -5.50
CA GLN A 94 -0.50 18.19 -5.34
C GLN A 94 0.99 17.86 -5.60
N LYS A 95 1.45 16.68 -5.16
CA LYS A 95 2.85 16.27 -5.31
C LYS A 95 3.25 15.95 -6.75
N THR A 96 2.33 15.38 -7.53
CA THR A 96 2.60 14.88 -8.90
C THR A 96 2.14 15.84 -9.99
N GLY A 97 1.19 16.74 -9.69
CA GLY A 97 0.50 17.55 -10.69
C GLY A 97 -0.53 16.77 -11.52
N LEU A 98 -0.77 15.49 -11.21
CA LEU A 98 -1.76 14.66 -11.88
C LEU A 98 -3.13 14.75 -11.17
N PRO A 99 -4.25 14.55 -11.89
CA PRO A 99 -5.53 14.28 -11.25
C PRO A 99 -5.45 12.92 -10.53
N VAL A 100 -5.79 12.91 -9.24
CA VAL A 100 -5.79 11.70 -8.41
C VAL A 100 -7.17 11.52 -7.77
N PHE A 101 -7.71 10.32 -7.91
CA PHE A 101 -9.02 9.92 -7.42
C PHE A 101 -8.87 8.90 -6.29
N ALA A 102 -9.89 8.77 -5.44
CA ALA A 102 -9.93 7.77 -4.38
C ALA A 102 -11.16 6.89 -4.57
N GLY A 103 -10.97 5.57 -4.60
CA GLY A 103 -12.05 4.59 -4.74
C GLY A 103 -11.84 3.40 -3.82
N MET A 104 -12.88 2.95 -3.14
CA MET A 104 -12.79 1.85 -2.18
C MET A 104 -13.45 0.60 -2.70
N LYS A 105 -12.96 -0.54 -2.22
CA LYS A 105 -13.47 -1.85 -2.65
C LYS A 105 -14.81 -2.19 -2.01
N HIS A 106 -15.01 -1.83 -0.74
CA HIS A 106 -16.17 -2.29 0.03
C HIS A 106 -17.05 -1.17 0.61
N ALA A 107 -16.72 0.09 0.39
CA ALA A 107 -17.53 1.23 0.82
C ALA A 107 -17.45 2.40 -0.20
N PRO A 108 -18.42 3.34 -0.20
CA PRO A 108 -18.33 4.53 -1.03
C PRO A 108 -17.16 5.47 -0.65
N PRO A 109 -16.60 6.23 -1.61
CA PRO A 109 -16.84 6.13 -3.04
C PRO A 109 -16.23 4.83 -3.58
N PHE A 110 -16.97 4.05 -4.37
CA PHE A 110 -16.48 2.79 -4.90
C PHE A 110 -15.48 2.99 -6.06
N ILE A 111 -14.70 1.95 -6.38
CA ILE A 111 -13.70 2.00 -7.46
C ILE A 111 -14.32 2.37 -8.80
N ASP A 112 -15.52 1.89 -9.10
CA ASP A 112 -16.27 2.20 -10.33
C ASP A 112 -16.76 3.65 -10.37
N GLU A 113 -17.22 4.19 -9.24
CA GLU A 113 -17.56 5.60 -9.09
C GLU A 113 -16.35 6.51 -9.34
N ALA A 114 -15.20 6.18 -8.74
CA ALA A 114 -13.95 6.90 -8.92
C ALA A 114 -13.42 6.80 -10.36
N ALA A 115 -13.53 5.63 -11.01
CA ALA A 115 -13.19 5.45 -12.41
C ALA A 115 -14.10 6.28 -13.34
N ASN A 116 -15.40 6.39 -13.01
CA ASN A 116 -16.34 7.25 -13.74
C ASN A 116 -16.01 8.74 -13.56
N GLU A 117 -15.51 9.14 -12.38
CA GLU A 117 -15.01 10.49 -12.16
C GLU A 117 -13.77 10.78 -13.01
N ALA A 118 -12.81 9.84 -13.07
CA ALA A 118 -11.64 9.96 -13.93
C ALA A 118 -12.01 10.11 -15.41
N ARG A 119 -13.00 9.34 -15.90
CA ARG A 119 -13.56 9.49 -17.26
C ARG A 119 -14.12 10.89 -17.50
N ARG A 120 -14.93 11.40 -16.57
CA ARG A 120 -15.51 12.76 -16.67
C ARG A 120 -14.45 13.85 -16.64
N ALA A 121 -13.33 13.62 -15.96
CA ALA A 121 -12.16 14.51 -15.99
C ALA A 121 -11.34 14.42 -17.28
N GLY A 122 -11.71 13.57 -18.24
CA GLY A 122 -11.04 13.39 -19.52
C GLY A 122 -9.75 12.57 -19.43
N VAL A 123 -9.56 11.78 -18.38
CA VAL A 123 -8.41 10.86 -18.27
C VAL A 123 -8.51 9.78 -19.34
N GLU A 124 -7.38 9.48 -19.97
CA GLU A 124 -7.25 8.45 -21.02
C GLU A 124 -6.39 7.29 -20.55
N ARG A 125 -5.38 7.58 -19.72
CA ARG A 125 -4.52 6.59 -19.06
C ARG A 125 -4.70 6.67 -17.55
N LEU A 126 -5.02 5.54 -16.92
CA LEU A 126 -5.20 5.47 -15.46
C LEU A 126 -4.10 4.62 -14.83
N VAL A 127 -3.44 5.16 -13.80
CA VAL A 127 -2.57 4.40 -12.91
C VAL A 127 -3.40 3.89 -11.74
N GLY A 128 -3.63 2.58 -11.67
CA GLY A 128 -4.27 1.94 -10.53
C GLY A 128 -3.27 1.74 -9.40
N LEU A 129 -3.46 2.42 -8.27
CA LEU A 129 -2.56 2.39 -7.12
C LEU A 129 -3.29 1.86 -5.88
N PRO A 130 -3.22 0.54 -5.57
CA PRO A 130 -3.66 0.02 -4.29
C PRO A 130 -2.83 0.62 -3.16
N LEU A 131 -3.45 1.19 -2.13
CA LEU A 131 -2.80 1.69 -0.93
C LEU A 131 -2.55 0.53 0.06
N ALA A 132 -1.89 -0.50 -0.45
CA ALA A 132 -1.44 -1.68 0.27
C ALA A 132 -0.12 -2.16 -0.38
N PRO A 133 0.97 -2.30 0.40
CA PRO A 133 2.29 -2.56 -0.18
C PRO A 133 2.45 -3.98 -0.74
N HIS A 134 1.81 -4.97 -0.10
CA HIS A 134 2.04 -6.39 -0.33
C HIS A 134 0.92 -7.01 -1.17
N TYR A 135 1.29 -7.72 -2.22
CA TYR A 135 0.33 -8.41 -3.07
C TYR A 135 -0.20 -9.67 -2.38
N ALA A 136 -1.52 -9.79 -2.35
CA ALA A 136 -2.22 -11.06 -2.24
C ALA A 136 -3.31 -11.12 -3.30
N ARG A 137 -3.64 -12.32 -3.81
CA ARG A 137 -4.71 -12.52 -4.81
C ARG A 137 -6.07 -12.02 -4.31
N MET A 138 -6.31 -12.14 -3.01
CA MET A 138 -7.55 -11.71 -2.35
C MET A 138 -7.60 -10.20 -2.09
N SER A 139 -6.44 -9.53 -1.96
CA SER A 139 -6.33 -8.07 -1.79
C SER A 139 -6.11 -7.36 -3.12
N LEU A 140 -4.87 -7.11 -3.53
CA LEU A 140 -4.43 -6.43 -4.76
C LEU A 140 -5.02 -7.06 -6.01
N GLY A 141 -5.09 -8.39 -6.08
CA GLY A 141 -5.76 -9.05 -7.20
C GLY A 141 -7.25 -8.70 -7.29
N GLY A 142 -7.92 -8.44 -6.16
CA GLY A 142 -9.30 -7.98 -6.12
C GLY A 142 -9.47 -6.53 -6.58
N TYR A 143 -8.56 -5.63 -6.16
CA TYR A 143 -8.54 -4.25 -6.65
C TYR A 143 -8.30 -4.19 -8.15
N GLN A 144 -7.37 -5.00 -8.65
CA GLN A 144 -7.05 -5.09 -10.07
C GLN A 144 -8.27 -5.50 -10.89
N ARG A 145 -8.99 -6.55 -10.49
CA ARG A 145 -10.20 -7.00 -11.18
C ARG A 145 -11.29 -5.93 -11.18
N ALA A 146 -11.59 -5.34 -10.02
CA ALA A 146 -12.59 -4.29 -9.91
C ALA A 146 -12.26 -3.09 -10.82
N LEU A 147 -10.99 -2.69 -10.88
CA LEU A 147 -10.56 -1.58 -11.74
C LEU A 147 -10.57 -1.95 -13.23
N GLN A 148 -10.19 -3.16 -13.60
CA GLN A 148 -10.26 -3.65 -14.98
C GLN A 148 -11.70 -3.74 -15.50
N GLU A 149 -12.65 -4.11 -14.64
CA GLU A 149 -14.08 -4.09 -14.97
C GLU A 149 -14.62 -2.66 -15.10
N ALA A 150 -14.10 -1.73 -14.28
CA ALA A 150 -14.53 -0.34 -14.25
C ALA A 150 -13.82 0.58 -15.26
N TRP A 151 -12.73 0.18 -15.91
CA TRP A 151 -11.93 1.03 -16.78
C TRP A 151 -11.58 0.35 -18.11
N ASP A 152 -12.09 0.92 -19.19
CA ASP A 152 -12.04 0.39 -20.56
C ASP A 152 -10.96 1.06 -21.45
N ARG A 153 -10.11 1.90 -20.85
CA ARG A 153 -9.02 2.61 -21.54
C ARG A 153 -7.67 2.11 -21.06
N GLU A 154 -6.60 2.83 -21.38
CA GLU A 154 -5.26 2.44 -20.98
C GLU A 154 -5.14 2.40 -19.44
N LEU A 155 -4.67 1.26 -18.92
CA LEU A 155 -4.55 0.98 -17.50
C LEU A 155 -3.14 0.49 -17.17
N VAL A 156 -2.50 1.17 -16.22
CA VAL A 156 -1.22 0.76 -15.63
C VAL A 156 -1.48 0.41 -14.16
N PHE A 157 -1.48 -0.88 -13.84
CA PHE A 157 -1.75 -1.32 -12.47
C PHE A 157 -0.44 -1.51 -11.70
N VAL A 158 -0.34 -0.89 -10.52
CA VAL A 158 0.79 -1.07 -9.60
C VAL A 158 0.59 -2.40 -8.85
N PRO A 159 1.46 -3.41 -9.04
CA PRO A 159 1.24 -4.76 -8.49
C PRO A 159 1.55 -4.87 -6.99
N GLY A 160 1.81 -3.75 -6.32
CA GLY A 160 2.39 -3.66 -4.98
C GLY A 160 3.70 -2.87 -5.01
N PHE A 161 4.14 -2.41 -3.84
CA PHE A 161 5.33 -1.58 -3.67
C PHE A 161 6.15 -1.93 -2.41
N HIS A 162 5.93 -3.13 -1.86
CA HIS A 162 6.55 -3.63 -0.64
C HIS A 162 8.09 -3.53 -0.61
N ASP A 163 8.76 -3.72 -1.75
CA ASP A 163 10.21 -3.65 -1.89
C ASP A 163 10.70 -2.36 -2.57
N HIS A 164 9.80 -1.42 -2.82
CA HIS A 164 10.18 -0.15 -3.44
C HIS A 164 11.06 0.66 -2.48
N PRO A 165 12.26 1.12 -2.90
CA PRO A 165 13.20 1.80 -1.99
C PRO A 165 12.58 3.00 -1.26
N ALA A 166 11.68 3.75 -1.91
CA ALA A 166 11.00 4.87 -1.28
C ALA A 166 10.05 4.45 -0.13
N PHE A 167 9.35 3.32 -0.28
CA PHE A 167 8.51 2.77 0.78
C PHE A 167 9.36 2.26 1.94
N ILE A 168 10.45 1.54 1.65
CA ILE A 168 11.40 1.08 2.67
C ILE A 168 11.95 2.25 3.49
N ARG A 169 12.41 3.32 2.82
CA ARG A 169 12.90 4.54 3.50
C ARG A 169 11.82 5.19 4.38
N ALA A 170 10.56 5.21 3.91
CA ALA A 170 9.45 5.77 4.67
C ALA A 170 9.19 4.95 5.96
N VAL A 171 9.20 3.61 5.88
CA VAL A 171 9.05 2.74 7.07
C VAL A 171 10.22 2.93 8.04
N GLN A 172 11.46 3.03 7.54
CA GLN A 172 12.63 3.32 8.37
C GLN A 172 12.47 4.65 9.12
N GLY A 173 11.89 5.68 8.48
CA GLY A 173 11.55 6.95 9.13
C GLY A 173 10.64 6.78 10.35
N LEU A 174 9.54 6.02 10.19
CA LEU A 174 8.62 5.72 11.30
C LEU A 174 9.30 4.98 12.46
N LEU A 175 10.18 4.03 12.14
CA LEU A 175 10.93 3.30 13.15
C LEU A 175 11.92 4.19 13.89
N ARG A 176 12.67 5.05 13.20
CA ARG A 176 13.60 5.99 13.84
C ARG A 176 12.89 6.94 14.81
N GLU A 177 11.71 7.44 14.43
CA GLU A 177 10.88 8.27 15.30
C GLU A 177 10.45 7.48 16.55
N ALA A 178 9.91 6.27 16.40
CA ALA A 178 9.45 5.46 17.52
C ALA A 178 10.60 5.00 18.45
N LEU A 179 11.79 4.77 17.90
CA LEU A 179 12.99 4.39 18.65
C LEU A 179 13.62 5.57 19.39
N ALA A 180 13.40 6.81 18.93
CA ALA A 180 13.85 8.02 19.64
C ALA A 180 13.13 8.20 21.00
N GLU A 181 11.92 7.64 21.15
CA GLU A 181 11.19 7.61 22.42
C GLU A 181 11.72 6.56 23.42
N GLY A 182 12.59 5.65 22.95
CA GLY A 182 13.17 4.57 23.74
C GLY A 182 13.34 3.29 22.93
N ARG A 183 14.42 2.55 23.21
CA ARG A 183 14.69 1.25 22.59
C ARG A 183 13.88 0.15 23.32
N PRO A 184 12.97 -0.57 22.65
CA PRO A 184 12.21 -1.67 23.24
C PRO A 184 13.10 -2.92 23.40
N GLU A 185 12.62 -3.89 24.17
CA GLU A 185 13.24 -5.23 24.27
C GLU A 185 12.99 -6.05 23.01
N ARG A 186 11.85 -5.84 22.34
CA ARG A 186 11.51 -6.54 21.10
C ARG A 186 10.74 -5.65 20.12
N LEU A 187 11.03 -5.82 18.83
CA LEU A 187 10.26 -5.25 17.72
C LEU A 187 9.42 -6.35 17.05
N PHE A 188 8.15 -6.08 16.77
CA PHE A 188 7.33 -6.93 15.93
C PHE A 188 6.91 -6.18 14.68
N PHE A 189 7.24 -6.71 13.51
CA PHE A 189 6.57 -6.29 12.28
C PHE A 189 5.25 -7.05 12.15
N THR A 190 4.19 -6.34 11.74
CA THR A 190 2.87 -6.95 11.57
C THR A 190 2.18 -6.61 10.27
N ALA A 191 1.30 -7.50 9.85
CA ALA A 191 0.35 -7.28 8.76
C ALA A 191 -0.93 -8.09 9.00
N HIS A 192 -1.97 -7.77 8.24
CA HIS A 192 -3.23 -8.50 8.27
C HIS A 192 -2.99 -9.98 7.93
N SER A 193 -3.52 -10.88 8.75
CA SER A 193 -3.52 -12.31 8.50
C SER A 193 -4.38 -12.65 7.29
N LEU A 194 -4.12 -13.76 6.62
CA LEU A 194 -4.98 -14.28 5.56
C LEU A 194 -5.24 -15.76 5.82
N PRO A 195 -6.26 -16.38 5.19
CA PRO A 195 -6.43 -17.82 5.27
C PRO A 195 -5.15 -18.57 4.87
N ALA A 196 -4.75 -19.57 5.66
CA ALA A 196 -3.44 -20.23 5.50
C ALA A 196 -3.29 -20.98 4.17
N TRP A 197 -4.41 -21.36 3.53
CA TRP A 197 -4.39 -22.04 2.23
C TRP A 197 -3.75 -21.20 1.12
N ILE A 198 -3.61 -19.88 1.27
CA ILE A 198 -2.96 -19.05 0.24
C ILE A 198 -1.52 -19.51 -0.05
N ILE A 199 -0.81 -20.05 0.96
CA ILE A 199 0.54 -20.61 0.81
C ILE A 199 0.52 -21.76 -0.19
N ALA A 200 -0.41 -22.70 -0.04
CA ALA A 200 -0.53 -23.86 -0.92
C ALA A 200 -0.87 -23.45 -2.37
N THR A 201 -1.47 -22.28 -2.57
CA THR A 201 -1.77 -21.73 -3.91
C THR A 201 -0.63 -20.92 -4.53
N GLY A 202 0.52 -20.83 -3.86
CA GLY A 202 1.68 -20.07 -4.32
C GLY A 202 1.50 -18.56 -4.26
N ASP A 203 0.65 -18.06 -3.34
CA ASP A 203 0.47 -16.62 -3.15
C ASP A 203 1.75 -16.00 -2.54
N PRO A 204 2.30 -14.91 -3.10
CA PRO A 204 3.59 -14.36 -2.66
C PRO A 204 3.49 -13.52 -1.38
N TYR A 205 2.29 -13.31 -0.81
CA TYR A 205 2.04 -12.37 0.28
C TYR A 205 3.01 -12.51 1.47
N HIS A 206 3.16 -13.72 1.99
CA HIS A 206 4.05 -13.98 3.13
C HIS A 206 5.51 -13.65 2.80
N ASP A 207 6.01 -14.09 1.63
CA ASP A 207 7.39 -13.87 1.25
C ASP A 207 7.69 -12.40 1.00
N GLN A 208 6.72 -11.64 0.46
CA GLN A 208 6.82 -10.20 0.32
C GLN A 208 6.90 -9.50 1.68
N LEU A 209 6.09 -9.91 2.66
CA LEU A 209 6.13 -9.35 4.01
C LEU A 209 7.50 -9.55 4.66
N ILE A 210 8.04 -10.77 4.63
CA ILE A 210 9.35 -11.08 5.19
C ILE A 210 10.46 -10.32 4.44
N LYS A 211 10.34 -10.18 3.11
CA LYS A 211 11.27 -9.38 2.31
C LYS A 211 11.26 -7.91 2.74
N SER A 212 10.09 -7.30 2.93
CA SER A 212 9.97 -5.92 3.41
C SER A 212 10.65 -5.74 4.77
N CYS A 213 10.39 -6.64 5.71
CA CYS A 213 11.01 -6.59 7.05
C CYS A 213 12.54 -6.64 6.95
N ARG A 214 13.09 -7.54 6.13
CA ARG A 214 14.54 -7.65 5.90
C ARG A 214 15.12 -6.40 5.25
N LEU A 215 14.43 -5.81 4.27
CA LEU A 215 14.88 -4.59 3.59
C LEU A 215 14.85 -3.38 4.54
N VAL A 216 13.81 -3.26 5.36
CA VAL A 216 13.71 -2.21 6.39
C VAL A 216 14.82 -2.36 7.43
N ALA A 217 15.06 -3.58 7.92
CA ALA A 217 16.11 -3.87 8.90
C ALA A 217 17.52 -3.71 8.34
N SER A 218 17.70 -3.86 7.02
CA SER A 218 19.01 -3.71 6.38
C SER A 218 19.52 -2.28 6.51
N GLY A 219 20.59 -2.12 7.29
CA GLY A 219 21.26 -0.83 7.49
C GLY A 219 20.69 0.03 8.62
N GLU A 220 19.73 -0.49 9.39
CA GLU A 220 19.22 0.16 10.61
C GLU A 220 19.68 -0.62 11.85
N ASP A 221 20.02 0.08 12.93
CA ASP A 221 20.27 -0.54 14.24
C ASP A 221 18.93 -0.78 14.96
N LEU A 222 18.21 -1.80 14.51
CA LEU A 222 16.96 -2.23 15.12
C LEU A 222 17.19 -3.17 16.31
N PRO A 223 16.29 -3.17 17.31
CA PRO A 223 16.17 -4.26 18.26
C PRO A 223 15.98 -5.61 17.56
N ASP A 224 16.15 -6.71 18.31
CA ASP A 224 15.73 -8.02 17.84
C ASP A 224 14.28 -7.95 17.38
N TRP A 225 14.01 -8.50 16.20
CA TRP A 225 12.69 -8.41 15.58
C TRP A 225 12.13 -9.77 15.21
N GLU A 226 10.80 -9.89 15.32
CA GLU A 226 10.02 -11.01 14.83
C GLU A 226 8.92 -10.50 13.90
N PHE A 227 8.37 -11.40 13.08
CA PHE A 227 7.17 -11.12 12.30
C PHE A 227 5.99 -11.86 12.92
N ALA A 228 4.84 -11.18 13.02
CA ALA A 228 3.59 -11.77 13.45
C ALA A 228 2.42 -11.23 12.62
N PHE A 229 1.31 -11.94 12.59
CA PHE A 229 0.09 -11.49 11.96
C PHE A 229 -0.86 -10.89 12.99
N GLN A 230 -1.80 -10.06 12.52
CA GLN A 230 -2.92 -9.55 13.31
C GLN A 230 -4.21 -9.64 12.48
N SER A 231 -5.36 -9.41 13.10
CA SER A 231 -6.65 -9.31 12.40
C SER A 231 -7.08 -10.60 11.69
N ALA A 232 -6.73 -11.77 12.24
CA ALA A 232 -7.26 -13.04 11.73
C ALA A 232 -8.77 -13.14 11.99
N SER A 233 -9.54 -13.60 11.00
CA SER A 233 -10.98 -13.79 11.20
C SER A 233 -11.28 -15.13 11.88
N HIS A 234 -12.29 -15.13 12.75
CA HIS A 234 -12.81 -16.33 13.39
C HIS A 234 -13.77 -17.12 12.47
N THR A 235 -13.31 -17.53 11.27
CA THR A 235 -14.13 -18.28 10.29
C THR A 235 -14.11 -19.80 10.47
N GLY A 236 -13.34 -20.32 11.43
CA GLY A 236 -13.19 -21.76 11.68
C GLY A 236 -12.23 -22.48 10.72
N GLU A 237 -11.67 -21.76 9.74
CA GLU A 237 -10.52 -22.24 8.95
C GLU A 237 -9.20 -21.74 9.56
N PRO A 238 -8.05 -22.36 9.26
CA PRO A 238 -6.75 -21.86 9.71
C PRO A 238 -6.35 -20.57 8.99
N TRP A 239 -5.84 -19.61 9.76
CA TRP A 239 -5.26 -18.35 9.27
C TRP A 239 -3.75 -18.33 9.47
N LEU A 240 -3.05 -17.45 8.75
CA LEU A 240 -1.61 -17.29 8.87
C LEU A 240 -1.24 -16.79 10.27
N GLY A 241 -0.25 -17.46 10.88
CA GLY A 241 0.26 -17.15 12.20
C GLY A 241 1.79 -16.99 12.21
N PRO A 242 2.37 -16.69 13.39
CA PRO A 242 1.68 -16.58 14.68
C PRO A 242 0.84 -15.28 14.78
N ASP A 243 -0.16 -15.28 15.65
CA ASP A 243 -0.84 -14.06 16.07
C ASP A 243 0.11 -13.16 16.89
N LEU A 244 -0.07 -11.83 16.81
CA LEU A 244 0.77 -10.86 17.51
C LEU A 244 0.79 -11.10 19.02
N LEU A 245 -0.36 -11.29 19.66
CA LEU A 245 -0.42 -11.39 21.12
C LEU A 245 0.20 -12.70 21.61
N GLU A 246 -0.01 -13.79 20.86
CA GLU A 246 0.67 -15.07 21.10
C GLU A 246 2.20 -14.91 20.96
N ALA A 247 2.65 -14.23 19.90
CA ALA A 247 4.08 -14.02 19.64
C ALA A 247 4.72 -13.13 20.72
N VAL A 248 4.03 -12.08 21.17
CA VAL A 248 4.46 -11.22 22.28
C VAL A 248 4.59 -12.03 23.56
N GLU A 249 3.57 -12.82 23.94
CA GLU A 249 3.62 -13.66 25.14
C GLU A 249 4.78 -14.65 25.10
N ARG A 250 4.94 -15.35 23.96
CA ARG A 250 6.02 -16.32 23.74
C ARG A 250 7.41 -15.70 23.83
N SER A 251 7.57 -14.45 23.39
CA SER A 251 8.86 -13.77 23.39
C SER A 251 9.39 -13.46 24.80
N GLY A 252 8.50 -13.38 25.79
CA GLY A 252 8.84 -13.01 27.17
C GLY A 252 9.22 -11.53 27.37
N ALA A 253 9.14 -10.70 26.32
CA ALA A 253 9.49 -9.29 26.39
C ALA A 253 8.48 -8.47 27.21
N ARG A 254 8.99 -7.48 27.96
CA ARG A 254 8.20 -6.56 28.79
C ARG A 254 8.02 -5.17 28.18
N ASP A 255 8.85 -4.80 27.20
CA ASP A 255 8.69 -3.58 26.39
C ASP A 255 8.78 -3.94 24.91
N VAL A 256 7.67 -3.72 24.20
CA VAL A 256 7.49 -4.13 22.80
C VAL A 256 7.12 -2.93 21.94
N LEU A 257 7.78 -2.82 20.78
CA LEU A 257 7.35 -1.94 19.70
C LEU A 257 6.73 -2.77 18.58
N VAL A 258 5.59 -2.34 18.06
CA VAL A 258 4.90 -2.93 16.91
C VAL A 258 5.04 -1.99 15.71
N CYS A 259 5.46 -2.50 14.56
CA CYS A 259 5.49 -1.78 13.30
C CYS A 259 4.52 -2.45 12.31
N PRO A 260 3.31 -1.91 12.14
CA PRO A 260 2.28 -2.48 11.25
C PRO A 260 2.60 -2.26 9.76
N ILE A 261 3.71 -2.85 9.28
CA ILE A 261 4.25 -2.67 7.92
C ILE A 261 3.27 -3.05 6.80
N GLY A 262 2.29 -3.89 7.09
CA GLY A 262 1.21 -4.25 6.16
C GLY A 262 0.19 -3.13 5.90
N PHE A 263 0.17 -2.08 6.71
CA PHE A 263 -0.87 -1.05 6.72
C PHE A 263 -0.29 0.34 6.49
N VAL A 264 -1.08 1.24 5.87
CA VAL A 264 -0.62 2.58 5.50
C VAL A 264 -1.49 3.73 6.05
N ALA A 265 -2.50 3.40 6.84
CA ALA A 265 -3.42 4.37 7.41
C ALA A 265 -3.94 3.85 8.75
N ASP A 266 -4.26 4.75 9.67
CA ASP A 266 -5.10 4.41 10.80
C ASP A 266 -6.49 3.99 10.29
N HIS A 267 -6.92 2.82 10.75
CA HIS A 267 -8.24 2.24 10.49
C HIS A 267 -8.57 1.24 11.60
N LEU A 268 -9.66 0.47 11.44
CA LEU A 268 -10.17 -0.43 12.47
C LEU A 268 -9.08 -1.36 13.04
N GLU A 269 -8.37 -2.06 12.17
CA GLU A 269 -7.32 -3.02 12.52
C GLU A 269 -6.10 -2.38 13.20
N ILE A 270 -5.92 -1.07 13.13
CA ILE A 270 -4.87 -0.36 13.87
C ILE A 270 -5.44 0.18 15.18
N LEU A 271 -6.52 0.95 15.10
CA LEU A 271 -7.11 1.66 16.23
C LEU A 271 -7.82 0.74 17.22
N TYR A 272 -8.28 -0.43 16.78
CA TYR A 272 -8.90 -1.42 17.65
C TYR A 272 -7.88 -2.50 18.03
N ASP A 273 -7.37 -3.27 17.06
CA ASP A 273 -6.57 -4.46 17.38
C ASP A 273 -5.28 -4.08 18.14
N LEU A 274 -4.66 -2.92 17.85
CA LEU A 274 -3.45 -2.47 18.54
C LEU A 274 -3.74 -1.49 19.69
N ASP A 275 -4.55 -0.45 19.44
CA ASP A 275 -4.74 0.62 20.44
C ASP A 275 -5.80 0.29 21.51
N VAL A 276 -6.62 -0.74 21.30
CA VAL A 276 -7.61 -1.23 22.28
C VAL A 276 -7.28 -2.64 22.77
N GLU A 277 -7.25 -3.63 21.87
CA GLU A 277 -7.12 -5.04 22.21
C GLU A 277 -5.72 -5.37 22.71
N ALA A 278 -4.66 -5.05 21.94
CA ALA A 278 -3.29 -5.27 22.39
C ALA A 278 -2.94 -4.45 23.64
N GLN A 279 -3.49 -3.24 23.80
CA GLN A 279 -3.33 -2.47 25.05
C GLN A 279 -4.03 -3.13 26.25
N ALA A 280 -5.20 -3.74 26.06
CA ALA A 280 -5.88 -4.48 27.12
C ALA A 280 -5.07 -5.71 27.55
N PHE A 281 -4.60 -6.49 26.58
CA PHE A 281 -3.69 -7.61 26.80
C PHE A 281 -2.41 -7.17 27.54
N ALA A 282 -1.80 -6.06 27.08
CA ALA A 282 -0.58 -5.51 27.68
C ALA A 282 -0.78 -5.14 29.15
N ARG A 283 -1.91 -4.52 29.51
CA ARG A 283 -2.26 -4.18 30.89
C ARG A 283 -2.42 -5.43 31.76
N GLU A 284 -3.11 -6.46 31.27
CA GLU A 284 -3.32 -7.71 32.00
C GLU A 284 -1.99 -8.43 32.29
N LYS A 285 -1.08 -8.43 31.32
CA LYS A 285 0.20 -9.16 31.40
C LYS A 285 1.33 -8.34 32.03
N GLY A 286 1.11 -7.05 32.30
CA GLY A 286 2.17 -6.14 32.76
C GLY A 286 3.27 -5.96 31.71
N ILE A 287 2.88 -5.81 30.45
CA ILE A 287 3.75 -5.55 29.30
C ILE A 287 3.50 -4.12 28.84
N ARG A 288 4.53 -3.41 28.38
CA ARG A 288 4.40 -2.16 27.64
C ARG A 288 4.38 -2.49 26.15
N ILE A 289 3.29 -2.16 25.46
CA ILE A 289 3.20 -2.27 24.00
C ILE A 289 3.02 -0.87 23.42
N ARG A 290 3.90 -0.49 22.48
CA ARG A 290 3.81 0.73 21.67
C ARG A 290 3.69 0.32 20.20
N ARG A 291 3.19 1.20 19.34
CA ARG A 291 3.29 1.03 17.89
C ARG A 291 3.93 2.24 17.23
N THR A 292 4.51 2.06 16.05
CA THR A 292 4.84 3.18 15.18
C THR A 292 3.57 3.95 14.80
N ALA A 293 3.70 5.26 14.55
CA ALA A 293 2.62 6.02 13.93
C ALA A 293 2.26 5.41 12.55
N SER A 294 1.00 5.54 12.15
CA SER A 294 0.57 5.18 10.79
C SER A 294 1.07 6.23 9.79
N PHE A 295 1.25 5.84 8.52
CA PHE A 295 1.65 6.80 7.50
C PHE A 295 0.61 7.89 7.27
N ASN A 296 -0.68 7.54 7.24
CA ASN A 296 -1.75 8.49 6.93
C ASN A 296 -1.38 9.33 5.69
N ALA A 297 -1.57 10.65 5.71
CA ALA A 297 -1.15 11.54 4.63
C ALA A 297 0.22 12.20 4.87
N ARG A 298 1.13 11.55 5.61
CA ARG A 298 2.44 12.13 5.94
C ARG A 298 3.27 12.45 4.69
N PRO A 299 3.99 13.60 4.66
CA PRO A 299 4.73 14.04 3.47
C PRO A 299 5.73 13.01 2.92
N GLU A 300 6.41 12.26 3.80
CA GLU A 300 7.39 11.25 3.40
C GLU A 300 6.73 10.08 2.66
N PHE A 301 5.54 9.67 3.09
CA PHE A 301 4.78 8.62 2.43
C PHE A 301 4.21 9.09 1.10
N ILE A 302 3.69 10.31 1.04
CA ILE A 302 3.21 10.90 -0.22
C ILE A 302 4.34 11.05 -1.24
N ALA A 303 5.54 11.41 -0.79
CA ALA A 303 6.73 11.42 -1.65
C ALA A 303 7.07 10.02 -2.17
N ALA A 304 6.99 8.99 -1.32
CA ALA A 304 7.21 7.61 -1.74
C ALA A 304 6.18 7.14 -2.78
N LEU A 305 4.89 7.45 -2.58
CA LEU A 305 3.83 7.15 -3.55
C LEU A 305 4.07 7.86 -4.88
N ALA A 306 4.54 9.11 -4.87
CA ALA A 306 4.88 9.84 -6.09
C ALA A 306 6.04 9.19 -6.86
N GLU A 307 7.10 8.72 -6.18
CA GLU A 307 8.18 7.94 -6.81
C GLU A 307 7.65 6.63 -7.42
N ILE A 308 6.76 5.92 -6.73
CA ILE A 308 6.15 4.67 -7.21
C ILE A 308 5.31 4.93 -8.47
N VAL A 309 4.49 5.98 -8.47
CA VAL A 309 3.69 6.37 -9.65
C VAL A 309 4.59 6.75 -10.83
N ALA A 310 5.64 7.54 -10.59
CA ALA A 310 6.60 7.90 -11.64
C ALA A 310 7.27 6.65 -12.24
N GLY A 311 7.69 5.71 -11.40
CA GLY A 311 8.25 4.43 -11.86
C GLY A 311 7.27 3.58 -12.66
N ALA A 312 5.97 3.61 -12.33
CA ALA A 312 4.94 2.91 -13.09
C ALA A 312 4.76 3.51 -14.49
N LEU A 313 4.85 4.84 -14.63
CA LEU A 313 4.71 5.52 -15.92
C LEU A 313 5.89 5.26 -16.87
N VAL A 314 7.12 5.17 -16.34
CA VAL A 314 8.31 4.88 -17.16
C VAL A 314 8.28 3.47 -17.77
N ARG A 315 7.66 2.50 -17.08
CA ARG A 315 7.58 1.11 -17.57
C ARG A 315 6.67 0.92 -18.79
N VAL A 316 5.91 1.95 -19.16
CA VAL A 316 4.94 1.92 -20.27
C VAL A 316 5.41 2.75 -21.48
N ALA A 317 6.40 3.62 -21.31
CA ALA A 317 7.02 4.40 -22.38
C ALA A 317 8.14 3.63 -23.08
#